data_AF-A0A485LEH4-F1
#
_entry.id   AF-A0A485LEH4-F1
#
_cell.length_a   1.000
_cell.length_b   1.000
_cell.length_c   1.000
_cell.angle_alpha   90.00
_cell.angle_beta   90.00
_cell.angle_gamma   90.00
#
_symmetry.space_group_name_H-M   'P 1'
#
loop_
_entity.id
_entity.type
_entity.pdbx_description
1 polymer ?
#
loop_
_entity_poly.entity_id
_entity_poly.type
_entity_poly.pdbx_seq_one_letter_code
_entity_poly.pdbx_strand_id
1 'polypeptide(L)'
;MAKVHVHQAAAAPAPSNLQRPVRIGKLALFYVCLFTLNLITIPLKAYLSEPLPWTLRQPALNLTLTMSFDGYVNSTYQYFTAKYNNQTLAPTTAFFRNSSDNSMLLRTTLSLPSNDVVNCNKYLFQFPGAVFYSRGMVRFVCSFLAQKAATQHASVPAYMCQHNKLLGISLAEACTWIELASHVGNNSFTVYHVTQLLENATWSWIKFGMRCALACYIVWFLWQHVDHDYRPLLRNLPTIGLGENPAANCSSYVVHVGDPTWLILSHPFVTAFMVIDCAYCAPYSAIAVNRVSQVSNIEEFLLGSLYGSRLVWASYGTMRYFSSRIKRFNLEEYFAPMDSGLLALIVSFYSGPFIYMIVHSPVILIFQWQQQVFVPSTKQLIETEGILGAITFLLMFGILPLIQSWTACYIRRCRTKSATLVVGEPSRYASVQFNDWKHRAMLIHHGRIPTTHLSGGTMYALFDEDPKYRKLQLFSTRGSDCFVSCLDQNGVLTRHVRLSLLCALDFQTSSAGAAILTCPQHHANTVVCRIDDHMCGILNLSPQLNYCVHRSAANSRWLL
;
A
#
# COMPACT_ATOMS: atom_id res chain seq x y z
N MET A 1 -41.81 -9.18 -73.09
CA MET A 1 -40.45 -9.23 -72.51
C MET A 1 -40.12 -7.87 -71.93
N ALA A 2 -40.24 -7.71 -70.60
CA ALA A 2 -39.97 -6.46 -69.90
C ALA A 2 -38.52 -6.48 -69.38
N LYS A 3 -37.75 -5.42 -69.68
CA LYS A 3 -36.39 -5.20 -69.18
C LYS A 3 -36.46 -4.76 -67.71
N VAL A 4 -35.88 -5.57 -66.82
CA VAL A 4 -35.65 -5.21 -65.42
C VAL A 4 -34.31 -4.48 -65.33
N HIS A 5 -34.34 -3.20 -64.96
CA HIS A 5 -33.15 -2.44 -64.60
C HIS A 5 -32.75 -2.77 -63.17
N VAL A 6 -31.56 -3.36 -63.00
CA VAL A 6 -30.93 -3.54 -61.70
C VAL A 6 -30.38 -2.20 -61.24
N HIS A 7 -30.94 -1.66 -60.16
CA HIS A 7 -30.35 -0.52 -59.44
C HIS A 7 -29.02 -0.95 -58.83
N GLN A 8 -27.93 -0.43 -59.39
CA GLN A 8 -26.59 -0.58 -58.87
C GLN A 8 -26.50 0.23 -57.56
N ALA A 9 -26.45 -0.48 -56.42
CA ALA A 9 -26.20 0.14 -55.13
C ALA A 9 -24.87 0.89 -55.19
N ALA A 10 -24.88 2.16 -54.73
CA ALA A 10 -23.70 2.99 -54.65
C ALA A 10 -22.61 2.26 -53.85
N ALA A 11 -21.45 2.07 -54.49
CA ALA A 11 -20.28 1.46 -53.86
C ALA A 11 -19.90 2.27 -52.62
N ALA A 12 -19.74 1.58 -51.49
CA ALA A 12 -19.17 2.18 -50.28
C ALA A 12 -17.81 2.82 -50.61
N PRO A 13 -17.51 4.04 -50.11
CA PRO A 13 -16.24 4.68 -50.39
C PRO A 13 -15.09 3.81 -49.88
N ALA A 14 -14.12 3.57 -50.76
CA ALA A 14 -12.90 2.84 -50.43
C ALA A 14 -12.17 3.50 -49.24
N PRO A 15 -11.59 2.72 -48.31
CA PRO A 15 -10.84 3.27 -47.20
C PRO A 15 -9.64 4.04 -47.75
N SER A 16 -9.63 5.35 -47.52
CA SER A 16 -8.47 6.19 -47.79
C SER A 16 -7.27 5.66 -47.00
N ASN A 17 -6.20 5.26 -47.69
CA ASN A 17 -4.90 4.81 -47.15
C ASN A 17 -4.14 5.95 -46.42
N LEU A 18 -4.78 6.67 -45.52
CA LEU A 18 -4.15 7.67 -44.67
C LEU A 18 -3.65 6.98 -43.40
N GLN A 19 -2.39 6.52 -43.42
CA GLN A 19 -1.71 6.13 -42.19
C GLN A 19 -1.54 7.36 -41.29
N ARG A 20 -2.25 7.38 -40.18
CA ARG A 20 -2.17 8.48 -39.20
C ARG A 20 -1.00 8.20 -38.24
N PRO A 21 0.00 9.09 -38.13
CA PRO A 21 1.10 8.87 -37.21
C PRO A 21 0.60 8.86 -35.76
N VAL A 22 1.07 7.87 -34.99
CA VAL A 22 0.76 7.70 -33.56
C VAL A 22 2.03 7.94 -32.76
N ARG A 23 1.95 8.82 -31.75
CA ARG A 23 3.07 9.12 -30.84
C ARG A 23 2.66 8.83 -29.41
N ILE A 24 3.62 8.48 -28.57
CA ILE A 24 3.40 8.36 -27.13
C ILE A 24 3.78 9.70 -26.48
N GLY A 25 2.93 10.20 -25.59
CA GLY A 25 3.20 11.42 -24.84
C GLY A 25 4.44 11.26 -23.95
N LYS A 26 5.47 12.08 -24.17
CA LYS A 26 6.76 11.98 -23.45
C LYS A 26 6.60 12.15 -21.93
N LEU A 27 5.77 13.10 -21.49
CA LEU A 27 5.52 13.34 -20.07
C LEU A 27 4.78 12.15 -19.43
N ALA A 28 3.77 11.61 -20.13
CA ALA A 28 3.04 10.43 -19.68
C ALA A 28 3.98 9.24 -19.51
N LEU A 29 4.85 9.01 -20.50
CA LEU A 29 5.85 7.96 -20.46
C LEU A 29 6.81 8.14 -19.27
N PHE A 30 7.29 9.36 -19.02
CA PHE A 30 8.15 9.66 -17.87
C PHE A 30 7.48 9.31 -16.54
N TYR A 31 6.22 9.74 -16.32
CA TYR A 31 5.48 9.40 -15.09
C TYR A 31 5.27 7.89 -14.96
N VAL A 32 4.88 7.22 -16.04
CA VAL A 32 4.67 5.76 -16.03
C VAL A 32 5.98 5.03 -15.74
N CYS A 33 7.10 5.45 -16.30
CA CYS A 33 8.42 4.90 -15.98
C CYS A 33 8.76 5.09 -14.49
N LEU A 34 8.51 6.27 -13.91
CA LEU A 34 8.77 6.54 -12.50
C LEU A 34 7.92 5.63 -11.58
N PHE A 35 6.61 5.54 -11.83
CA PHE A 35 5.73 4.67 -11.03
C PHE A 35 6.05 3.19 -11.23
N THR A 36 6.44 2.78 -12.44
CA THR A 36 6.86 1.41 -12.74
C THR A 36 8.14 1.05 -11.97
N LEU A 37 9.13 1.94 -11.96
CA LEU A 37 10.36 1.75 -11.18
C LEU A 37 10.05 1.63 -9.67
N ASN A 38 9.15 2.46 -9.16
CA ASN A 38 8.70 2.37 -7.77
C ASN A 38 8.00 1.01 -7.48
N LEU A 39 7.17 0.51 -8.39
CA LEU A 39 6.50 -0.78 -8.24
C LEU A 39 7.47 -1.96 -8.26
N ILE A 40 8.49 -1.92 -9.12
CA ILE A 40 9.50 -2.98 -9.23
C ILE A 40 10.39 -3.02 -7.97
N THR A 41 10.73 -1.85 -7.43
CA THR A 41 11.62 -1.72 -6.26
C THR A 41 10.90 -1.91 -4.93
N ILE A 42 9.56 -1.93 -4.92
CA ILE A 42 8.77 -2.02 -3.68
C ILE A 42 9.06 -3.25 -2.80
N PRO A 43 9.38 -4.46 -3.33
CA PRO A 43 9.74 -5.59 -2.48
C PRO A 43 11.09 -5.39 -1.79
N LEU A 44 11.97 -4.56 -2.37
CA LEU A 44 13.31 -4.28 -1.86
C LEU A 44 13.34 -3.12 -0.86
N LYS A 45 12.26 -2.34 -0.75
CA LYS A 45 12.12 -1.22 0.21
C LYS A 45 12.41 -1.63 1.66
N ALA A 46 12.22 -2.90 1.98
CA ALA A 46 12.57 -3.51 3.25
C ALA A 46 14.01 -3.22 3.71
N TYR A 47 14.97 -3.22 2.77
CA TYR A 47 16.40 -3.08 3.04
C TYR A 47 16.84 -1.66 3.42
N LEU A 48 15.90 -0.71 3.50
CA LEU A 48 16.15 0.58 4.15
C LEU A 48 16.38 0.43 5.67
N SER A 49 15.83 -0.62 6.28
CA SER A 49 15.99 -0.91 7.71
C SER A 49 16.50 -2.33 7.99
N GLU A 50 16.24 -3.26 7.08
CA GLU A 50 16.74 -4.63 7.16
C GLU A 50 18.19 -4.72 6.64
N PRO A 51 19.08 -5.45 7.32
CA PRO A 51 20.41 -5.72 6.80
C PRO A 51 20.32 -6.62 5.55
N LEU A 52 21.26 -6.43 4.64
CA LEU A 52 21.43 -7.32 3.49
C LEU A 52 22.04 -8.65 3.93
N PRO A 53 21.78 -9.77 3.23
CA PRO A 53 22.21 -11.10 3.67
C PRO A 53 23.72 -11.22 3.95
N TRP A 54 24.55 -10.54 3.17
CA TRP A 54 26.01 -10.54 3.31
C TRP A 54 26.54 -9.58 4.38
N THR A 55 25.69 -8.75 4.98
CA THR A 55 26.07 -7.83 6.08
C THR A 55 25.83 -8.41 7.46
N LEU A 56 24.99 -9.45 7.56
CA LEU A 56 24.69 -10.14 8.80
C LEU A 56 25.87 -11.01 9.23
N ARG A 57 26.34 -10.78 10.46
CA ARG A 57 27.24 -11.70 11.16
C ARG A 57 26.43 -12.57 12.12
N GLN A 58 26.96 -13.74 12.46
CA GLN A 58 26.34 -14.56 13.51
C GLN A 58 26.33 -13.78 14.83
N PRO A 59 25.21 -13.80 15.59
CA PRO A 59 25.15 -13.14 16.89
C PRO A 59 26.25 -13.67 17.80
N ALA A 60 27.09 -12.79 18.35
CA ALA A 60 28.15 -13.17 19.28
C ALA A 60 27.64 -13.57 20.68
N LEU A 61 26.35 -13.34 20.95
CA LEU A 61 25.70 -13.72 22.20
C LEU A 61 25.46 -15.24 22.22
N ASN A 62 26.37 -15.98 22.87
CA ASN A 62 26.29 -17.43 23.04
C ASN A 62 25.35 -17.79 24.20
N LEU A 63 24.05 -17.91 23.92
CA LEU A 63 23.08 -18.40 24.89
C LEU A 63 22.99 -19.93 24.84
N THR A 64 23.29 -20.58 25.96
CA THR A 64 23.12 -22.04 26.09
C THR A 64 21.71 -22.39 26.54
N LEU A 65 21.14 -23.45 25.97
CA LEU A 65 19.78 -23.93 26.29
C LEU A 65 19.59 -24.35 27.76
N THR A 66 20.67 -24.60 28.49
CA THR A 66 20.68 -25.03 29.90
C THR A 66 20.92 -23.89 30.89
N MET A 67 21.10 -22.66 30.41
CA MET A 67 21.39 -21.50 31.26
C MET A 67 20.17 -21.16 32.13
N SER A 68 20.40 -20.89 33.43
CA SER A 68 19.36 -20.33 34.29
C SER A 68 18.97 -18.93 33.83
N PHE A 69 17.75 -18.48 34.15
CA PHE A 69 17.32 -17.15 33.75
C PHE A 69 18.23 -16.05 34.30
N ASP A 70 18.67 -16.15 35.56
CA ASP A 70 19.60 -15.17 36.15
C ASP A 70 20.97 -15.19 35.44
N GLY A 71 21.45 -16.37 35.03
CA GLY A 71 22.65 -16.51 34.22
C GLY A 71 22.49 -15.84 32.84
N TYR A 72 21.32 -15.98 32.22
CA TYR A 72 20.97 -15.31 30.97
C TYR A 72 20.96 -13.78 31.14
N VAL A 73 20.28 -13.28 32.17
CA VAL A 73 20.18 -11.83 32.43
C VAL A 73 21.56 -11.24 32.65
N ASN A 74 22.40 -11.88 33.48
CA ASN A 74 23.75 -11.39 33.77
C ASN A 74 24.67 -11.41 32.53
N SER A 75 24.72 -12.54 31.81
CA SER A 75 25.56 -12.67 30.62
C SER A 75 25.15 -11.70 29.49
N THR A 76 23.85 -11.55 29.26
CA THR A 76 23.31 -10.67 28.23
C THR A 76 23.54 -9.19 28.59
N TYR A 77 23.33 -8.82 29.86
CA TYR A 77 23.64 -7.49 30.35
C TYR A 77 25.13 -7.15 30.22
N GLN A 78 26.02 -8.06 30.62
CA GLN A 78 27.47 -7.85 30.49
C GLN A 78 27.90 -7.67 29.03
N TYR A 79 27.34 -8.50 28.13
CA TYR A 79 27.61 -8.37 26.69
C TYR A 79 27.15 -7.02 26.14
N PHE A 80 25.94 -6.56 26.47
CA PHE A 80 25.42 -5.29 25.96
C PHE A 80 26.11 -4.07 26.56
N THR A 81 26.43 -4.06 27.86
CA THR A 81 27.09 -2.91 28.50
C THR A 81 28.57 -2.77 28.12
N ALA A 82 29.26 -3.88 27.85
CA ALA A 82 30.61 -3.83 27.28
C ALA A 82 30.63 -3.11 25.92
N LYS A 83 29.52 -3.19 25.17
CA LYS A 83 29.41 -2.63 23.83
C LYS A 83 28.78 -1.23 23.80
N TYR A 84 27.75 -1.01 24.60
CA TYR A 84 26.94 0.20 24.62
C TYR A 84 27.10 0.88 25.98
N ASN A 85 27.96 1.90 26.04
CA ASN A 85 28.23 2.66 27.24
C ASN A 85 28.62 4.11 26.90
N ASN A 86 28.90 4.90 27.92
CA ASN A 86 29.26 6.32 27.75
C ASN A 86 30.61 6.55 27.05
N GLN A 87 31.47 5.53 26.93
CA GLN A 87 32.73 5.62 26.19
C GLN A 87 32.53 5.34 24.69
N THR A 88 31.65 4.40 24.35
CA THR A 88 31.40 4.00 22.95
C THR A 88 30.37 4.89 22.25
N LEU A 89 29.56 5.63 22.98
CA LEU A 89 28.44 6.42 22.45
C LEU A 89 28.53 7.89 22.88
N ALA A 90 28.46 8.81 21.90
CA ALA A 90 28.39 10.25 22.17
C ALA A 90 27.19 10.58 23.09
N PRO A 91 27.28 11.50 24.07
CA PRO A 91 26.23 11.75 25.08
C PRO A 91 24.84 12.11 24.54
N THR A 92 24.75 12.66 23.33
CA THR A 92 23.51 13.08 22.67
C THR A 92 22.80 11.96 21.91
N THR A 93 23.42 10.78 21.77
CA THR A 93 22.83 9.64 21.07
C THR A 93 21.60 9.12 21.80
N ALA A 94 20.42 9.29 21.19
CA ALA A 94 19.16 8.75 21.69
C ALA A 94 18.79 7.40 21.06
N PHE A 95 19.18 7.19 19.80
CA PHE A 95 18.99 5.94 19.08
C PHE A 95 20.30 5.58 18.35
N PHE A 96 20.67 4.31 18.39
CA PHE A 96 21.82 3.79 17.64
C PHE A 96 21.50 2.43 17.02
N ARG A 97 21.81 2.27 15.73
CA ARG A 97 21.63 1.02 14.99
C ARG A 97 22.98 0.43 14.60
N ASN A 98 23.24 -0.79 15.06
CA ASN A 98 24.38 -1.58 14.62
C ASN A 98 23.89 -2.65 13.63
N SER A 99 24.17 -2.41 12.34
CA SER A 99 23.75 -3.31 11.26
C SER A 99 24.51 -4.64 11.23
N SER A 100 25.79 -4.68 11.64
CA SER A 100 26.59 -5.91 11.59
C SER A 100 26.14 -6.94 12.61
N ASP A 101 25.79 -6.47 13.81
CA ASP A 101 25.34 -7.34 14.92
C ASP A 101 23.81 -7.39 15.05
N ASN A 102 23.11 -6.81 14.07
CA ASN A 102 21.66 -6.69 13.99
C ASN A 102 21.01 -6.21 15.30
N SER A 103 21.62 -5.23 15.96
CA SER A 103 21.18 -4.71 17.25
C SER A 103 20.83 -3.23 17.18
N MET A 104 19.98 -2.79 18.09
CA MET A 104 19.63 -1.39 18.27
C MET A 104 19.73 -1.02 19.75
N LEU A 105 19.96 0.26 20.01
CA LEU A 105 19.94 0.86 21.32
C LEU A 105 19.01 2.08 21.31
N LEU A 106 18.21 2.20 22.35
CA LEU A 106 17.59 3.44 22.79
C LEU A 106 18.24 3.90 24.10
N ARG A 107 18.54 5.19 24.20
CA ARG A 107 19.08 5.79 25.42
C ARG A 107 18.37 7.11 25.70
N THR A 108 17.77 7.20 26.88
CA THR A 108 17.03 8.40 27.31
C THR A 108 17.40 8.75 28.73
N THR A 109 17.58 10.04 29.00
CA THR A 109 17.73 10.53 30.38
C THR A 109 16.35 10.90 30.91
N LEU A 110 15.97 10.28 32.03
CA LEU A 110 14.67 10.45 32.67
C LEU A 110 14.85 11.00 34.08
N SER A 111 13.92 11.85 34.50
CA SER A 111 13.78 12.22 35.92
C SER A 111 12.76 11.30 36.55
N LEU A 112 13.22 10.36 37.36
CA LEU A 112 12.37 9.30 37.92
C LEU A 112 12.00 9.62 39.37
N PRO A 113 10.75 9.40 39.79
CA PRO A 113 10.36 9.54 41.19
C PRO A 113 10.94 8.41 42.05
N SER A 114 10.96 8.66 43.37
CA SER A 114 11.22 7.66 44.40
C SER A 114 9.98 7.50 45.29
N ASN A 115 9.75 6.30 45.85
CA ASN A 115 8.59 5.93 46.67
C ASN A 115 7.22 6.01 45.96
N ASP A 116 7.15 5.90 44.63
CA ASP A 116 5.89 5.98 43.88
C ASP A 116 5.36 4.60 43.46
N VAL A 117 4.82 3.86 44.43
CA VAL A 117 4.31 2.49 44.24
C VAL A 117 3.00 2.47 43.45
N VAL A 118 2.16 3.51 43.61
CA VAL A 118 0.78 3.52 43.10
C VAL A 118 0.72 3.97 41.63
N ASN A 119 1.62 4.86 41.20
CA ASN A 119 1.55 5.45 39.85
C ASN A 119 2.61 4.92 38.86
N CYS A 120 3.17 3.71 39.06
CA CYS A 120 4.19 3.16 38.15
C CYS A 120 3.78 3.24 36.66
N ASN A 121 2.52 2.91 36.34
CA ASN A 121 1.99 2.96 34.97
C ASN A 121 2.08 4.36 34.33
N LYS A 122 2.07 5.44 35.13
CA LYS A 122 2.22 6.82 34.66
C LYS A 122 3.63 7.13 34.15
N TYR A 123 4.63 6.42 34.64
CA TYR A 123 6.03 6.60 34.23
C TYR A 123 6.47 5.53 33.24
N LEU A 124 5.78 4.38 33.19
CA LEU A 124 6.16 3.25 32.35
C LEU A 124 6.31 3.61 30.87
N PHE A 125 5.42 4.42 30.30
CA PHE A 125 5.49 4.83 28.89
C PHE A 125 6.61 5.82 28.57
N GLN A 126 7.26 6.40 29.60
CA GLN A 126 8.46 7.22 29.41
C GLN A 126 9.72 6.36 29.23
N PHE A 127 9.67 5.08 29.62
CA PHE A 127 10.81 4.18 29.46
C PHE A 127 10.99 3.79 27.98
N PRO A 128 12.24 3.79 27.48
CA PRO A 128 12.52 3.39 26.10
C PRO A 128 12.12 1.91 25.89
N GLY A 129 11.46 1.62 24.77
CA GLY A 129 11.03 0.26 24.43
C GLY A 129 9.85 -0.29 25.27
N ALA A 130 9.22 0.53 26.13
CA ALA A 130 8.17 0.10 27.05
C ALA A 130 7.01 -0.66 26.38
N VAL A 131 6.67 -0.33 25.12
CA VAL A 131 5.63 -1.04 24.35
C VAL A 131 5.93 -2.55 24.19
N PHE A 132 7.20 -2.97 24.32
CA PHE A 132 7.64 -4.36 24.19
C PHE A 132 7.94 -5.06 25.53
N TYR A 133 7.61 -4.45 26.67
CA TYR A 133 8.00 -4.99 27.97
C TYR A 133 7.18 -6.23 28.38
N SER A 134 7.87 -7.25 28.87
CA SER A 134 7.28 -8.40 29.56
C SER A 134 6.76 -8.01 30.95
N ARG A 135 6.00 -8.91 31.60
CA ARG A 135 5.58 -8.66 33.00
C ARG A 135 6.78 -8.53 33.95
N GLY A 136 7.90 -9.22 33.66
CA GLY A 136 9.12 -9.12 34.46
C GLY A 136 9.78 -7.76 34.32
N MET A 137 9.87 -7.24 33.08
CA MET A 137 10.42 -5.91 32.81
C MET A 137 9.55 -4.80 33.43
N VAL A 138 8.22 -4.93 33.35
CA VAL A 138 7.29 -4.01 34.03
C VAL A 138 7.47 -4.06 35.55
N ARG A 139 7.56 -5.27 36.15
CA ARG A 139 7.82 -5.42 37.59
C ARG A 139 9.16 -4.83 38.00
N PHE A 140 10.20 -4.99 37.18
CA PHE A 140 11.52 -4.39 37.38
C PHE A 140 11.44 -2.86 37.45
N VAL A 141 10.75 -2.22 36.49
CA VAL A 141 10.57 -0.77 36.52
C VAL A 141 9.78 -0.33 37.75
N CYS A 142 8.67 -1.01 38.05
CA CYS A 142 7.84 -0.63 39.19
C CYS A 142 8.55 -0.85 40.54
N SER A 143 9.33 -1.92 40.68
CA SER A 143 10.10 -2.17 41.91
C SER A 143 11.21 -1.14 42.10
N PHE A 144 11.82 -0.67 41.01
CA PHE A 144 12.80 0.42 41.07
C PHE A 144 12.17 1.74 41.52
N LEU A 145 11.01 2.12 40.96
CA LEU A 145 10.29 3.35 41.32
C LEU A 145 9.69 3.31 42.75
N ALA A 146 9.40 2.11 43.25
CA ALA A 146 8.90 1.90 44.60
C ALA A 146 9.98 2.12 45.69
N GLN A 147 11.27 2.14 45.34
CA GLN A 147 12.36 2.29 46.31
C GLN A 147 12.47 3.72 46.85
N LYS A 148 12.98 3.84 48.08
CA LYS A 148 13.42 5.12 48.65
C LYS A 148 14.63 5.64 47.87
N ALA A 149 14.77 6.96 47.74
CA ALA A 149 15.87 7.58 46.99
C ALA A 149 17.26 6.99 47.35
N ALA A 150 17.61 6.90 48.63
CA ALA A 150 18.91 6.32 49.03
C ALA A 150 19.10 4.86 48.54
N THR A 151 18.06 4.04 48.62
CA THR A 151 18.08 2.65 48.14
C THR A 151 18.11 2.57 46.62
N GLN A 152 17.38 3.47 45.95
CA GLN A 152 17.33 3.59 44.49
C GLN A 152 18.69 3.98 43.91
N HIS A 153 19.42 4.88 44.57
CA HIS A 153 20.78 5.23 44.19
C HIS A 153 21.77 4.08 44.44
N ALA A 154 21.58 3.32 45.53
CA ALA A 154 22.43 2.19 45.87
C ALA A 154 22.17 0.94 45.01
N SER A 155 21.00 0.82 44.39
CA SER A 155 20.61 -0.34 43.57
C SER A 155 21.04 -0.23 42.10
N VAL A 156 21.69 0.87 41.72
CA VAL A 156 22.20 1.11 40.36
C VAL A 156 23.64 0.58 40.22
N PRO A 157 24.00 -0.13 39.13
CA PRO A 157 23.18 -0.40 37.94
C PRO A 157 22.10 -1.46 38.20
N ALA A 158 20.86 -1.12 37.84
CA ALA A 158 19.72 -2.03 37.89
C ALA A 158 19.40 -2.47 36.46
N TYR A 159 19.19 -3.78 36.24
CA TYR A 159 18.98 -4.32 34.90
C TYR A 159 18.00 -5.50 34.88
N MET A 160 17.37 -5.69 33.73
CA MET A 160 16.50 -6.83 33.45
C MET A 160 16.53 -7.15 31.96
N CYS A 161 16.44 -8.43 31.61
CA CYS A 161 16.44 -8.90 30.23
C CYS A 161 15.25 -9.83 29.97
N GLN A 162 14.90 -10.00 28.69
CA GLN A 162 13.77 -10.83 28.26
C GLN A 162 13.99 -11.41 26.86
N HIS A 163 13.35 -12.56 26.62
CA HIS A 163 13.26 -13.18 25.30
C HIS A 163 12.03 -12.66 24.56
N ASN A 164 12.21 -12.19 23.32
CA ASN A 164 11.11 -11.80 22.45
C ASN A 164 10.85 -12.87 21.41
N LYS A 165 9.66 -13.47 21.48
CA LYS A 165 9.24 -14.56 20.60
C LYS A 165 8.16 -14.12 19.63
N LEU A 166 8.09 -14.82 18.52
CA LEU A 166 6.97 -14.79 17.58
C LEU A 166 6.62 -16.21 17.19
N LEU A 167 5.38 -16.63 17.45
CA LEU A 167 4.92 -18.00 17.25
C LEU A 167 5.84 -19.04 17.95
N GLY A 168 6.32 -18.70 19.14
CA GLY A 168 7.23 -19.54 19.93
C GLY A 168 8.70 -19.55 19.49
N ILE A 169 9.05 -18.91 18.37
CA ILE A 169 10.43 -18.79 17.87
C ILE A 169 11.08 -17.55 18.49
N SER A 170 12.26 -17.68 19.10
CA SER A 170 13.00 -16.51 19.60
C SER A 170 13.52 -15.68 18.43
N LEU A 171 13.07 -14.43 18.34
CA LEU A 171 13.44 -13.51 17.27
C LEU A 171 14.35 -12.39 17.77
N ALA A 172 14.33 -12.08 19.06
CA ALA A 172 15.20 -11.06 19.63
C ALA A 172 15.45 -11.25 21.12
N GLU A 173 16.59 -10.76 21.57
CA GLU A 173 16.95 -10.62 22.97
C GLU A 173 16.95 -9.14 23.33
N ALA A 174 16.33 -8.77 24.45
CA ALA A 174 16.26 -7.37 24.88
C ALA A 174 16.64 -7.21 26.34
N CYS A 175 17.34 -6.13 26.65
CA CYS A 175 17.67 -5.75 28.02
C CYS A 175 17.43 -4.27 28.23
N THR A 176 16.89 -3.92 29.39
CA THR A 176 16.82 -2.55 29.88
C THR A 176 17.68 -2.44 31.13
N TRP A 177 18.47 -1.37 31.21
CA TRP A 177 19.20 -1.05 32.43
C TRP A 177 19.20 0.45 32.72
N ILE A 178 19.45 0.76 33.99
CA ILE A 178 19.37 2.11 34.55
C ILE A 178 20.71 2.44 35.18
N GLU A 179 21.25 3.62 34.84
CA GLU A 179 22.49 4.19 35.37
C GLU A 179 22.24 5.59 35.93
N LEU A 180 23.12 6.05 36.82
CA LEU A 180 23.08 7.42 37.34
C LEU A 180 23.51 8.40 36.24
N ALA A 181 22.68 9.41 35.98
CA ALA A 181 23.05 10.46 35.03
C ALA A 181 24.03 11.42 35.70
N SER A 182 25.31 11.31 35.34
CA SER A 182 26.42 12.03 35.98
C SER A 182 26.37 13.56 35.85
N HIS A 183 25.46 14.10 35.01
CA HIS A 183 25.52 15.49 34.52
C HIS A 183 24.23 16.32 34.68
N VAL A 184 23.12 15.78 35.21
CA VAL A 184 21.79 16.44 35.08
C VAL A 184 21.06 16.67 36.41
N GLY A 185 21.53 16.11 37.53
CA GLY A 185 21.00 16.40 38.88
C GLY A 185 20.79 15.16 39.73
N ASN A 186 20.38 15.35 41.00
CA ASN A 186 20.34 14.28 42.00
C ASN A 186 19.29 13.17 41.73
N ASN A 187 18.29 13.36 40.85
CA ASN A 187 17.25 12.36 40.53
C ASN A 187 17.16 12.03 39.03
N SER A 188 18.24 12.25 38.29
CA SER A 188 18.28 11.95 36.85
C SER A 188 18.97 10.61 36.62
N PHE A 189 18.32 9.77 35.82
CA PHE A 189 18.81 8.44 35.46
C PHE A 189 18.91 8.31 33.95
N THR A 190 19.98 7.69 33.48
CA THR A 190 20.11 7.31 32.07
C THR A 190 19.60 5.88 31.92
N VAL A 191 18.53 5.73 31.15
CA VAL A 191 17.92 4.43 30.87
C VAL A 191 18.31 4.00 29.47
N TYR A 192 18.84 2.78 29.38
CA TYR A 192 19.22 2.15 28.13
C TYR A 192 18.25 1.00 27.86
N HIS A 193 17.87 0.83 26.61
CA HIS A 193 17.13 -0.34 26.14
C HIS A 193 17.79 -0.84 24.86
N VAL A 194 18.34 -2.05 24.92
CA VAL A 194 18.97 -2.71 23.77
C VAL A 194 18.10 -3.85 23.31
N THR A 195 18.04 -4.04 21.99
CA THR A 195 17.47 -5.24 21.38
C THR A 195 18.43 -5.76 20.33
N GLN A 196 18.77 -7.04 20.40
CA GLN A 196 19.50 -7.77 19.36
C GLN A 196 18.57 -8.75 18.66
N LEU A 197 18.44 -8.63 17.33
CA LEU A 197 17.66 -9.56 16.54
C LEU A 197 18.46 -10.83 16.23
N LEU A 198 17.84 -11.99 16.40
CA LEU A 198 18.44 -13.32 16.18
C LEU A 198 18.19 -13.83 14.75
N GLU A 199 18.34 -12.97 13.74
CA GLU A 199 18.14 -13.40 12.34
C GLU A 199 19.30 -14.25 11.84
N ASN A 200 18.98 -15.45 11.33
CA ASN A 200 19.94 -16.31 10.65
C ASN A 200 20.21 -15.82 9.21
N ALA A 201 21.47 -15.86 8.78
CA ALA A 201 21.90 -15.51 7.42
C ALA A 201 21.14 -16.32 6.35
N THR A 202 20.87 -17.61 6.58
CA THR A 202 20.10 -18.44 5.65
C THR A 202 18.69 -17.89 5.43
N TRP A 203 18.02 -17.47 6.50
CA TRP A 203 16.68 -16.87 6.40
C TRP A 203 16.72 -15.52 5.66
N SER A 204 17.78 -14.73 5.88
CA SER A 204 17.98 -13.48 5.16
C SER A 204 18.14 -13.68 3.65
N TRP A 205 18.91 -14.69 3.23
CA TRP A 205 19.06 -15.08 1.82
C TRP A 205 17.74 -15.55 1.22
N ILE A 206 16.95 -16.33 1.96
CA ILE A 206 15.62 -16.77 1.51
C ILE A 206 14.71 -15.56 1.29
N LYS A 207 14.62 -14.63 2.26
CA LYS A 207 13.85 -13.37 2.10
C LYS A 207 14.30 -12.58 0.87
N PHE A 208 15.61 -12.41 0.70
CA PHE A 208 16.18 -11.68 -0.43
C PHE A 208 15.83 -12.33 -1.76
N GLY A 209 16.04 -13.63 -1.89
CA GLY A 209 15.70 -14.39 -3.10
C GLY A 209 14.22 -14.29 -3.44
N MET A 210 13.33 -14.44 -2.45
CA MET A 210 11.88 -14.33 -2.67
C MET A 210 11.46 -12.91 -3.09
N ARG A 211 12.07 -11.85 -2.52
CA ARG A 211 11.79 -10.45 -2.92
C ARG A 211 12.31 -10.14 -4.31
N CYS A 212 13.49 -10.62 -4.68
CA CYS A 212 14.02 -10.50 -6.05
C CYS A 212 13.14 -11.26 -7.06
N ALA A 213 12.69 -12.47 -6.73
CA ALA A 213 11.77 -13.23 -7.56
C ALA A 213 10.43 -12.48 -7.76
N LEU A 214 9.89 -11.88 -6.69
CA LEU A 214 8.69 -11.05 -6.81
C LEU A 214 8.93 -9.81 -7.69
N ALA A 215 10.07 -9.13 -7.53
CA ALA A 215 10.42 -7.98 -8.38
C ALA A 215 10.48 -8.39 -9.86
N CYS A 216 11.14 -9.50 -10.18
CA CYS A 216 11.18 -10.07 -11.54
C CYS A 216 9.77 -10.44 -12.04
N TYR A 217 8.93 -11.01 -11.19
CA TYR A 217 7.54 -11.32 -11.52
C TYR A 217 6.73 -10.06 -11.86
N ILE A 218 6.91 -8.97 -11.10
CA ILE A 218 6.27 -7.68 -11.39
C ILE A 218 6.74 -7.14 -12.74
N VAL A 219 8.03 -7.20 -13.06
CA VAL A 219 8.57 -6.80 -14.37
C VAL A 219 7.92 -7.61 -15.49
N TRP A 220 7.89 -8.94 -15.36
CA TRP A 220 7.26 -9.83 -16.34
C TRP A 220 5.77 -9.51 -16.52
N PHE A 221 5.03 -9.32 -15.43
CA PHE A 221 3.60 -8.99 -15.47
C PHE A 221 3.35 -7.64 -16.17
N LEU A 222 4.14 -6.61 -15.86
CA LEU A 222 4.04 -5.31 -16.51
C LEU A 222 4.38 -5.39 -18.00
N TRP A 223 5.38 -6.19 -18.38
CA TRP A 223 5.71 -6.44 -19.78
C TRP A 223 4.54 -7.09 -20.53
N GLN A 224 3.91 -8.11 -19.94
CA GLN A 224 2.73 -8.75 -20.53
C GLN A 224 1.56 -7.76 -20.67
N HIS A 225 1.37 -6.87 -19.71
CA HIS A 225 0.34 -5.81 -19.80
C HIS A 225 0.60 -4.84 -20.95
N VAL A 226 1.85 -4.37 -21.12
CA VAL A 226 2.22 -3.50 -22.24
C VAL A 226 2.06 -4.22 -23.58
N ASP A 227 2.49 -5.48 -23.66
CA ASP A 227 2.40 -6.29 -24.88
C ASP A 227 0.94 -6.55 -25.29
N HIS A 228 0.12 -7.01 -24.35
CA HIS A 228 -1.24 -7.44 -24.65
C HIS A 228 -2.22 -6.26 -24.78
N ASP A 229 -2.09 -5.21 -23.96
CA ASP A 229 -3.12 -4.19 -23.88
C ASP A 229 -2.79 -2.95 -24.73
N TYR A 230 -1.53 -2.49 -24.74
CA TYR A 230 -1.16 -1.29 -25.50
C TYR A 230 -0.76 -1.58 -26.96
N ARG A 231 -0.13 -2.73 -27.28
CA ARG A 231 0.28 -3.00 -28.68
C ARG A 231 -0.88 -3.10 -29.65
N PRO A 232 -2.01 -3.77 -29.35
CA PRO A 232 -3.16 -3.79 -30.27
C PRO A 232 -3.71 -2.38 -30.53
N LEU A 233 -3.80 -1.55 -29.49
CA LEU A 233 -4.24 -0.16 -29.60
C LEU A 233 -3.32 0.64 -30.54
N LEU A 234 -2.00 0.58 -30.32
CA LEU A 234 -1.01 1.29 -31.13
C LEU A 234 -0.95 0.80 -32.58
N ARG A 235 -1.25 -0.48 -32.85
CA ARG A 235 -1.31 -1.05 -34.20
C ARG A 235 -2.59 -0.69 -34.95
N ASN A 236 -3.72 -0.60 -34.25
CA ASN A 236 -5.03 -0.35 -34.85
C ASN A 236 -5.32 1.15 -35.07
N LEU A 237 -4.77 2.04 -34.23
CA LEU A 237 -4.97 3.49 -34.34
C LEU A 237 -4.55 4.11 -35.68
N PRO A 238 -3.39 3.75 -36.29
CA PRO A 238 -2.95 4.33 -37.57
C PRO A 238 -3.84 3.95 -38.76
N THR A 239 -4.46 2.77 -38.72
CA THR A 239 -5.17 2.16 -39.86
C THR A 239 -6.68 2.34 -39.79
N ILE A 240 -7.28 2.14 -38.61
CA ILE A 240 -8.73 2.20 -38.41
C ILE A 240 -9.15 3.58 -37.87
N GLY A 241 -8.36 4.15 -36.96
CA GLY A 241 -8.67 5.41 -36.29
C GLY A 241 -9.83 5.31 -35.28
N LEU A 242 -9.98 6.33 -34.43
CA LEU A 242 -11.00 6.41 -33.35
C LEU A 242 -12.43 6.77 -33.84
N GLY A 243 -12.84 6.25 -35.00
CA GLY A 243 -13.97 6.74 -35.81
C GLY A 243 -15.28 7.07 -35.06
N GLU A 244 -15.92 8.16 -35.51
CA GLU A 244 -17.39 8.23 -35.74
C GLU A 244 -17.84 9.54 -36.40
N ASN A 245 -17.07 10.62 -36.32
CA ASN A 245 -17.42 11.89 -36.95
C ASN A 245 -16.45 12.23 -38.11
N PRO A 246 -16.91 12.21 -39.38
CA PRO A 246 -16.10 12.63 -40.53
C PRO A 246 -15.68 14.11 -40.47
N ALA A 247 -16.35 14.91 -39.63
CA ALA A 247 -16.04 16.33 -39.43
C ALA A 247 -14.77 16.59 -38.61
N ALA A 248 -14.28 15.61 -37.83
CA ALA A 248 -13.04 15.75 -37.05
C ALA A 248 -11.87 15.16 -37.86
N ASN A 249 -11.23 16.00 -38.67
CA ASN A 249 -10.02 15.66 -39.43
C ASN A 249 -8.83 15.34 -38.48
N CYS A 250 -8.81 14.13 -37.92
CA CYS A 250 -7.67 13.61 -37.15
C CYS A 250 -6.50 13.31 -38.09
N SER A 251 -5.48 14.16 -38.08
CA SER A 251 -4.24 13.96 -38.82
C SER A 251 -3.31 12.98 -38.10
N SER A 252 -3.27 13.03 -36.76
CA SER A 252 -2.34 12.27 -35.93
C SER A 252 -2.88 12.02 -34.53
N TYR A 253 -2.31 11.03 -33.85
CA TYR A 253 -2.71 10.67 -32.48
C TYR A 253 -1.56 10.76 -31.50
N VAL A 254 -1.86 11.22 -30.29
CA VAL A 254 -0.96 11.16 -29.13
C VAL A 254 -1.61 10.29 -28.05
N VAL A 255 -0.95 9.20 -27.69
CA VAL A 255 -1.39 8.25 -26.67
C VAL A 255 -0.68 8.56 -25.36
N HIS A 256 -1.46 8.83 -24.32
CA HIS A 256 -1.00 9.03 -22.96
C HIS A 256 -1.28 7.75 -22.18
N VAL A 257 -0.20 7.02 -21.87
CA VAL A 257 -0.23 5.74 -21.15
C VAL A 257 -0.61 6.00 -19.70
N GLY A 258 -1.56 5.22 -19.17
CA GLY A 258 -1.96 5.26 -17.77
C GLY A 258 -0.98 4.55 -16.84
N ASP A 259 -1.07 4.82 -15.55
CA ASP A 259 -0.25 4.19 -14.53
C ASP A 259 -0.74 2.77 -14.19
N PRO A 260 0.12 1.74 -14.20
CA PRO A 260 -0.28 0.36 -13.94
C PRO A 260 -0.39 0.04 -12.44
N THR A 261 -0.42 1.05 -11.57
CA THR A 261 -0.27 0.88 -10.11
C THR A 261 -1.34 -0.04 -9.54
N TRP A 262 -2.62 0.22 -9.84
CA TRP A 262 -3.70 -0.59 -9.27
C TRP A 262 -3.69 -2.03 -9.79
N LEU A 263 -3.16 -2.30 -11.00
CA LEU A 263 -3.08 -3.65 -11.56
C LEU A 263 -2.13 -4.52 -10.71
N ILE A 264 -0.98 -3.99 -10.32
CA ILE A 264 -0.03 -4.68 -9.45
C ILE A 264 -0.56 -4.78 -8.02
N LEU A 265 -1.06 -3.68 -7.46
CA LEU A 265 -1.51 -3.62 -6.07
C LEU A 265 -2.76 -4.45 -5.80
N SER A 266 -3.58 -4.70 -6.83
CA SER A 266 -4.76 -5.56 -6.76
C SER A 266 -4.51 -7.00 -7.21
N HIS A 267 -3.30 -7.34 -7.65
CA HIS A 267 -2.97 -8.68 -8.09
C HIS A 267 -2.93 -9.62 -6.87
N PRO A 268 -3.78 -10.67 -6.80
CA PRO A 268 -3.99 -11.46 -5.59
C PRO A 268 -2.69 -12.07 -5.05
N PHE A 269 -1.82 -12.56 -5.94
CA PHE A 269 -0.54 -13.13 -5.54
C PHE A 269 0.44 -12.09 -4.98
N VAL A 270 0.55 -10.91 -5.63
CA VAL A 270 1.51 -9.87 -5.22
C VAL A 270 1.09 -9.32 -3.87
N THR A 271 -0.21 -9.01 -3.71
CA THR A 271 -0.76 -8.49 -2.46
C THR A 271 -0.61 -9.51 -1.32
N ALA A 272 -0.95 -10.79 -1.54
CA ALA A 272 -0.76 -11.83 -0.53
C ALA A 272 0.69 -11.94 -0.09
N PHE A 273 1.60 -12.04 -1.06
CA PHE A 273 3.03 -12.15 -0.79
C PHE A 273 3.53 -10.97 0.04
N MET A 274 3.18 -9.74 -0.32
CA MET A 274 3.64 -8.55 0.39
C MET A 274 3.06 -8.43 1.80
N VAL A 275 1.81 -8.86 2.03
CA VAL A 275 1.23 -8.95 3.40
C VAL A 275 1.98 -9.98 4.24
N ILE A 276 2.28 -11.14 3.67
CA ILE A 276 3.05 -12.20 4.32
C ILE A 276 4.48 -11.74 4.62
N ASP A 277 5.14 -11.08 3.67
CA ASP A 277 6.46 -10.48 3.85
C ASP A 277 6.46 -9.44 4.99
N CYS A 278 5.42 -8.59 5.09
CA CYS A 278 5.27 -7.66 6.22
C CYS A 278 5.14 -8.39 7.56
N ALA A 279 4.39 -9.51 7.61
CA ALA A 279 4.23 -10.30 8.82
C ALA A 279 5.55 -10.96 9.26
N TYR A 280 6.30 -11.56 8.34
CA TYR A 280 7.60 -12.16 8.65
C TYR A 280 8.68 -11.14 9.03
N CYS A 281 8.49 -9.86 8.67
CA CYS A 281 9.41 -8.78 9.02
C CYS A 281 9.01 -8.05 10.31
N ALA A 282 8.14 -8.65 11.13
CA ALA A 282 7.69 -8.10 12.41
C ALA A 282 8.83 -7.64 13.36
N PRO A 283 9.98 -8.33 13.49
CA PRO A 283 11.08 -7.84 14.34
C PRO A 283 11.66 -6.50 13.88
N TYR A 284 11.73 -6.27 12.57
CA TYR A 284 12.16 -5.00 12.02
C TYR A 284 11.09 -3.92 12.10
N SER A 285 9.81 -4.32 12.07
CA SER A 285 8.72 -3.42 12.44
C SER A 285 8.86 -2.98 13.89
N ALA A 286 9.30 -3.83 14.81
CA ALA A 286 9.59 -3.44 16.19
C ALA A 286 10.76 -2.43 16.27
N ILE A 287 11.81 -2.59 15.47
CA ILE A 287 12.86 -1.57 15.35
C ILE A 287 12.29 -0.25 14.83
N ALA A 288 11.44 -0.29 13.80
CA ALA A 288 10.80 0.91 13.27
C ALA A 288 9.92 1.61 14.31
N VAL A 289 9.19 0.86 15.15
CA VAL A 289 8.43 1.40 16.30
C VAL A 289 9.36 2.11 17.29
N ASN A 290 10.52 1.52 17.58
CA ASN A 290 11.52 2.13 18.46
C ASN A 290 12.20 3.35 17.84
N ARG A 291 12.36 3.41 16.51
CA ARG A 291 12.85 4.60 15.81
C ARG A 291 11.89 5.78 15.93
N VAL A 292 10.59 5.51 15.72
CA VAL A 292 9.55 6.55 15.77
C VAL A 292 9.13 6.91 17.19
N SER A 293 9.56 6.18 18.23
CA SER A 293 9.24 6.51 19.63
C SER A 293 10.01 7.73 20.15
N GLN A 294 11.04 8.18 19.43
CA GLN A 294 11.84 9.35 19.77
C GLN A 294 11.79 10.38 18.63
N VAL A 295 11.88 11.67 18.97
CA VAL A 295 11.90 12.78 18.00
C VAL A 295 13.21 13.59 18.05
N SER A 296 14.15 13.19 18.90
CA SER A 296 15.47 13.82 19.04
C SER A 296 16.35 13.65 17.79
N ASN A 297 16.23 12.52 17.10
CA ASN A 297 16.87 12.23 15.83
C ASN A 297 15.78 12.08 14.75
N ILE A 298 15.56 13.16 14.02
CA ILE A 298 14.51 13.27 12.98
C ILE A 298 14.78 12.30 11.83
N GLU A 299 16.05 12.01 11.50
CA GLU A 299 16.40 11.08 10.44
C GLU A 299 15.90 9.66 10.77
N GLU A 300 16.18 9.18 11.98
CA GLU A 300 15.70 7.88 12.44
C GLU A 300 14.18 7.84 12.53
N PHE A 301 13.55 8.93 12.98
CA PHE A 301 12.08 9.05 12.99
C PHE A 301 11.49 8.91 11.57
N LEU A 302 12.05 9.62 10.58
CA LEU A 302 11.61 9.55 9.19
C LEU A 302 11.87 8.17 8.60
N LEU A 303 13.00 7.55 8.91
CA LEU A 303 13.33 6.20 8.45
C LEU A 303 12.40 5.14 9.06
N GLY A 304 12.06 5.26 10.34
CA GLY A 304 11.06 4.44 11.02
C GLY A 304 9.67 4.61 10.40
N SER A 305 9.26 5.85 10.10
CA SER A 305 8.00 6.16 9.41
C SER A 305 7.96 5.57 8.00
N LEU A 306 9.04 5.74 7.23
CA LEU A 306 9.15 5.20 5.88
C LEU A 306 9.10 3.67 5.87
N TYR A 307 9.70 3.02 6.86
CA TYR A 307 9.58 1.58 7.02
C TYR A 307 8.15 1.17 7.42
N GLY A 308 7.53 1.89 8.36
CA GLY A 308 6.14 1.69 8.79
C GLY A 308 5.13 1.79 7.65
N SER A 309 5.42 2.61 6.63
CA SER A 309 4.57 2.70 5.43
C SER A 309 4.38 1.38 4.67
N ARG A 310 5.25 0.36 4.88
CA ARG A 310 5.05 -0.99 4.32
C ARG A 310 3.74 -1.62 4.78
N LEU A 311 3.20 -1.21 5.92
CA LEU A 311 1.90 -1.68 6.41
C LEU A 311 0.73 -1.29 5.50
N VAL A 312 0.94 -0.41 4.50
CA VAL A 312 -0.03 -0.14 3.42
C VAL A 312 -0.45 -1.42 2.68
N TRP A 313 0.41 -2.44 2.64
CA TRP A 313 0.05 -3.73 2.02
C TRP A 313 -1.07 -4.44 2.75
N ALA A 314 -1.22 -4.24 4.07
CA ALA A 314 -2.40 -4.70 4.78
C ALA A 314 -3.66 -4.01 4.26
N SER A 315 -3.59 -2.70 3.98
CA SER A 315 -4.68 -1.94 3.37
C SER A 315 -5.03 -2.47 1.97
N TYR A 316 -4.04 -2.67 1.10
CA TYR A 316 -4.27 -3.25 -0.24
C TYR A 316 -4.81 -4.68 -0.18
N GLY A 317 -4.35 -5.48 0.78
CA GLY A 317 -4.87 -6.81 1.09
C GLY A 317 -6.35 -6.74 1.42
N THR A 318 -6.73 -5.89 2.37
CA THR A 318 -8.14 -5.64 2.70
C THR A 318 -8.93 -5.21 1.46
N MET A 319 -8.44 -4.22 0.70
CA MET A 319 -9.14 -3.76 -0.50
C MET A 319 -9.40 -4.90 -1.49
N ARG A 320 -8.41 -5.79 -1.69
CA ARG A 320 -8.50 -6.90 -2.64
C ARG A 320 -9.48 -7.97 -2.17
N TYR A 321 -9.28 -8.51 -0.97
CA TYR A 321 -10.05 -9.65 -0.49
C TYR A 321 -11.43 -9.26 0.04
N PHE A 322 -11.57 -8.05 0.59
CA PHE A 322 -12.84 -7.55 1.08
C PHE A 322 -13.75 -7.11 -0.07
N SER A 323 -13.21 -6.70 -1.24
CA SER A 323 -14.04 -6.43 -2.43
C SER A 323 -14.90 -7.65 -2.82
N SER A 324 -14.35 -8.86 -2.77
CA SER A 324 -15.13 -10.08 -3.03
C SER A 324 -16.21 -10.34 -1.98
N ARG A 325 -15.96 -9.96 -0.72
CA ARG A 325 -16.94 -10.08 0.38
C ARG A 325 -18.06 -9.05 0.23
N ILE A 326 -17.73 -7.81 -0.09
CA ILE A 326 -18.69 -6.74 -0.36
C ILE A 326 -19.67 -7.20 -1.44
N LYS A 327 -19.17 -7.79 -2.53
CA LYS A 327 -20.01 -8.35 -3.60
C LYS A 327 -20.91 -9.49 -3.14
N ARG A 328 -20.34 -10.44 -2.41
CA ARG A 328 -21.10 -11.58 -1.88
C ARG A 328 -22.27 -11.16 -0.99
N PHE A 329 -22.14 -10.03 -0.29
CA PHE A 329 -23.16 -9.50 0.61
C PHE A 329 -24.00 -8.35 -0.01
N ASN A 330 -23.81 -8.04 -1.29
CA ASN A 330 -24.48 -6.93 -1.99
C ASN A 330 -24.33 -5.57 -1.27
N LEU A 331 -23.13 -5.29 -0.75
CA LEU A 331 -22.83 -4.05 0.00
C LEU A 331 -22.14 -2.99 -0.86
N GLU A 332 -22.10 -3.15 -2.19
CA GLU A 332 -21.32 -2.32 -3.11
C GLU A 332 -21.66 -0.84 -3.00
N GLU A 333 -22.94 -0.52 -2.78
CA GLU A 333 -23.40 0.86 -2.69
C GLU A 333 -22.85 1.61 -1.47
N TYR A 334 -22.41 0.90 -0.42
CA TYR A 334 -21.89 1.50 0.82
C TYR A 334 -20.42 1.88 0.73
N PHE A 335 -19.71 1.44 -0.30
CA PHE A 335 -18.27 1.60 -0.43
C PHE A 335 -17.91 2.35 -1.72
N ALA A 336 -17.17 3.45 -1.57
CA ALA A 336 -16.60 4.20 -2.68
C ALA A 336 -15.22 3.64 -3.10
N PRO A 337 -14.84 3.70 -4.38
CA PRO A 337 -13.56 3.22 -4.86
C PRO A 337 -12.45 4.19 -4.42
N MET A 338 -11.31 3.64 -4.00
CA MET A 338 -10.20 4.42 -3.46
C MET A 338 -9.01 4.46 -4.40
N ASP A 339 -8.41 5.64 -4.51
CA ASP A 339 -7.13 5.84 -5.19
C ASP A 339 -6.02 5.17 -4.36
N SER A 340 -5.40 4.16 -4.94
CA SER A 340 -4.34 3.37 -4.29
C SER A 340 -3.08 4.20 -3.98
N GLY A 341 -2.77 5.21 -4.79
CA GLY A 341 -1.66 6.13 -4.57
C GLY A 341 -1.96 7.11 -3.44
N LEU A 342 -3.18 7.64 -3.37
CA LEU A 342 -3.61 8.48 -2.24
C LEU A 342 -3.56 7.70 -0.93
N LEU A 343 -4.04 6.45 -0.92
CA LEU A 343 -3.99 5.60 0.25
C LEU A 343 -2.54 5.34 0.72
N ALA A 344 -1.61 5.09 -0.20
CA ALA A 344 -0.19 4.97 0.13
C ALA A 344 0.37 6.24 0.78
N LEU A 345 0.02 7.42 0.27
CA LEU A 345 0.44 8.68 0.87
C LEU A 345 -0.11 8.83 2.29
N ILE A 346 -1.41 8.59 2.48
CA ILE A 346 -2.05 8.67 3.80
C ILE A 346 -1.36 7.71 4.77
N VAL A 347 -1.16 6.44 4.40
CA VAL A 347 -0.49 5.46 5.28
C VAL A 347 0.95 5.88 5.59
N SER A 348 1.67 6.44 4.61
CA SER A 348 3.06 6.89 4.80
C SER A 348 3.14 8.02 5.84
N PHE A 349 2.29 9.03 5.73
CA PHE A 349 2.25 10.15 6.68
C PHE A 349 1.62 9.78 8.03
N TYR A 350 0.70 8.81 8.04
CA TYR A 350 0.02 8.34 9.24
C TYR A 350 0.93 7.45 10.11
N SER A 351 1.72 6.58 9.48
CA SER A 351 2.42 5.48 10.18
C SER A 351 3.30 5.92 11.35
N GLY A 352 4.19 6.90 11.15
CA GLY A 352 5.09 7.39 12.20
C GLY A 352 4.37 8.12 13.33
N PRO A 353 3.70 9.26 13.07
CA PRO A 353 3.00 10.03 14.09
C PRO A 353 1.96 9.23 14.87
N PHE A 354 1.23 8.31 14.21
CA PHE A 354 0.27 7.46 14.88
C PHE A 354 0.93 6.48 15.86
N ILE A 355 2.02 5.82 15.45
CA ILE A 355 2.78 4.94 16.33
C ILE A 355 3.43 5.74 17.47
N TYR A 356 3.94 6.95 17.20
CA TYR A 356 4.47 7.84 18.24
C TYR A 356 3.41 8.14 19.31
N MET A 357 2.19 8.48 18.91
CA MET A 357 1.08 8.68 19.86
C MET A 357 0.74 7.41 20.65
N ILE A 358 0.79 6.23 20.03
CA ILE A 358 0.61 4.96 20.73
C ILE A 358 1.67 4.79 21.82
N VAL A 359 2.95 4.94 21.48
CA VAL A 359 4.07 4.67 22.39
C VAL A 359 4.11 5.66 23.56
N HIS A 360 3.64 6.90 23.35
CA HIS A 360 3.58 7.95 24.38
C HIS A 360 2.22 8.05 25.10
N SER A 361 1.39 7.00 25.02
CA SER A 361 0.09 6.98 25.70
C SER A 361 -0.13 5.70 26.50
N PRO A 362 -1.13 5.65 27.39
CA PRO A 362 -1.51 4.43 28.11
C PRO A 362 -1.92 3.25 27.20
N VAL A 363 -2.08 3.47 25.89
CA VAL A 363 -2.36 2.42 24.90
C VAL A 363 -1.27 1.35 24.89
N ILE A 364 -0.02 1.68 25.28
CA ILE A 364 1.04 0.67 25.39
C ILE A 364 0.68 -0.49 26.33
N LEU A 365 -0.18 -0.25 27.34
CA LEU A 365 -0.61 -1.29 28.29
C LEU A 365 -1.43 -2.38 27.58
N ILE A 366 -2.16 -2.01 26.52
CA ILE A 366 -2.89 -2.96 25.67
C ILE A 366 -1.88 -3.84 24.93
N PHE A 367 -0.83 -3.24 24.33
CA PHE A 367 0.20 -3.99 23.62
C PHE A 367 1.02 -4.91 24.55
N GLN A 368 1.35 -4.45 25.75
CA GLN A 368 1.99 -5.28 26.78
C GLN A 368 1.09 -6.45 27.19
N TRP A 369 -0.21 -6.20 27.37
CA TRP A 369 -1.18 -7.27 27.66
C TRP A 369 -1.24 -8.28 26.51
N GLN A 370 -1.32 -7.81 25.26
CA GLN A 370 -1.36 -8.65 24.06
C GLN A 370 -0.14 -9.58 23.96
N GLN A 371 1.04 -9.08 24.32
CA GLN A 371 2.29 -9.84 24.30
C GLN A 371 2.35 -10.99 25.31
N GLN A 372 1.40 -11.05 26.24
CA GLN A 372 1.38 -12.03 27.33
C GLN A 372 0.27 -13.08 27.16
N VAL A 373 -0.67 -12.87 26.22
CA VAL A 373 -1.84 -13.74 26.02
C VAL A 373 -1.45 -15.18 25.70
N PHE A 374 -0.43 -15.36 24.85
CA PHE A 374 0.02 -16.69 24.41
C PHE A 374 1.28 -17.17 25.15
N VAL A 375 1.74 -16.44 26.16
CA VAL A 375 2.90 -16.83 26.97
C VAL A 375 2.42 -17.70 28.14
N PRO A 376 2.96 -18.92 28.33
CA PRO A 376 2.65 -19.76 29.48
C PRO A 376 2.87 -19.03 30.81
N SER A 377 1.97 -19.23 31.78
CA SER A 377 1.99 -18.52 33.07
C SER A 377 3.34 -18.58 33.80
N THR A 378 4.05 -19.70 33.70
CA THR A 378 5.39 -19.91 34.29
C THR A 378 6.49 -19.08 33.63
N LYS A 379 6.26 -18.55 32.43
CA LYS A 379 7.25 -17.83 31.60
C LYS A 379 6.92 -16.36 31.35
N GLN A 380 5.78 -15.87 31.83
CA GLN A 380 5.33 -14.48 31.60
C GLN A 380 6.27 -13.39 32.16
N LEU A 381 7.15 -13.75 33.10
CA LEU A 381 8.17 -12.84 33.62
C LEU A 381 9.39 -12.73 32.70
N ILE A 382 9.59 -13.71 31.82
CA ILE A 382 10.84 -13.92 31.08
C ILE A 382 10.63 -13.71 29.58
N GLU A 383 9.45 -14.04 29.06
CA GLU A 383 9.17 -14.10 27.63
C GLU A 383 8.03 -13.16 27.21
N THR A 384 8.08 -12.73 25.95
CA THR A 384 6.98 -12.06 25.25
C THR A 384 6.64 -12.81 23.97
N GLU A 385 5.38 -12.71 23.53
CA GLU A 385 4.88 -13.31 22.28
C GLU A 385 4.24 -12.24 21.40
N GLY A 386 4.90 -11.88 20.30
CA GLY A 386 4.57 -10.72 19.48
C GLY A 386 3.40 -10.90 18.50
N ILE A 387 2.85 -12.12 18.33
CA ILE A 387 1.89 -12.40 17.24
C ILE A 387 0.64 -11.54 17.29
N LEU A 388 0.05 -11.34 18.48
CA LEU A 388 -1.18 -10.58 18.63
C LEU A 388 -0.93 -9.08 18.38
N GLY A 389 0.24 -8.57 18.77
CA GLY A 389 0.69 -7.23 18.44
C GLY A 389 0.86 -7.04 16.93
N ALA A 390 1.51 -7.99 16.25
CA ALA A 390 1.68 -7.96 14.80
C ALA A 390 0.34 -7.98 14.04
N ILE A 391 -0.60 -8.84 14.45
CA ILE A 391 -1.97 -8.88 13.89
C ILE A 391 -2.68 -7.55 14.15
N THR A 392 -2.56 -6.99 15.35
CA THR A 392 -3.18 -5.71 15.69
C THR A 392 -2.67 -4.58 14.80
N PHE A 393 -1.35 -4.49 14.56
CA PHE A 393 -0.80 -3.52 13.61
C PHE A 393 -1.32 -3.75 12.19
N LEU A 394 -1.33 -4.99 11.70
CA LEU A 394 -1.88 -5.27 10.37
C LEU A 394 -3.36 -4.89 10.25
N LEU A 395 -4.16 -5.13 11.28
CA LEU A 395 -5.57 -4.74 11.32
C LEU A 395 -5.77 -3.23 11.38
N MET A 396 -4.99 -2.51 12.20
CA MET A 396 -5.07 -1.05 12.30
C MET A 396 -4.89 -0.38 10.93
N PHE A 397 -3.90 -0.83 10.15
CA PHE A 397 -3.67 -0.32 8.79
C PHE A 397 -4.63 -0.94 7.76
N GLY A 398 -5.04 -2.20 7.96
CA GLY A 398 -5.97 -2.90 7.10
C GLY A 398 -7.39 -2.34 7.10
N ILE A 399 -7.86 -1.78 8.22
CA ILE A 399 -9.20 -1.20 8.38
C ILE A 399 -9.30 0.18 7.72
N LEU A 400 -8.19 0.92 7.64
CA LEU A 400 -8.15 2.29 7.10
C LEU A 400 -8.86 2.47 5.74
N PRO A 401 -8.63 1.65 4.70
CA PRO A 401 -9.33 1.80 3.42
C PRO A 401 -10.85 1.57 3.53
N LEU A 402 -11.32 0.74 4.46
CA LEU A 402 -12.75 0.50 4.67
C LEU A 402 -13.43 1.73 5.28
N ILE A 403 -12.82 2.29 6.33
CA ILE A 403 -13.32 3.52 6.97
C ILE A 403 -13.35 4.64 5.93
N GLN A 404 -12.24 4.86 5.23
CA GLN A 404 -12.18 5.92 4.22
C GLN A 404 -13.23 5.71 3.12
N SER A 405 -13.39 4.49 2.63
CA SER A 405 -14.32 4.15 1.54
C SER A 405 -15.76 4.39 1.94
N TRP A 406 -16.11 3.97 3.14
CA TRP A 406 -17.42 4.19 3.73
C TRP A 406 -17.68 5.68 3.99
N THR A 407 -16.74 6.40 4.60
CA THR A 407 -16.85 7.84 4.86
C THR A 407 -16.99 8.63 3.55
N ALA A 408 -16.21 8.31 2.52
CA ALA A 408 -16.32 8.96 1.21
C ALA A 408 -17.70 8.71 0.56
N CYS A 409 -18.22 7.49 0.67
CA CYS A 409 -19.57 7.19 0.19
C CYS A 409 -20.64 7.94 0.98
N TYR A 410 -20.55 7.95 2.31
CA TYR A 410 -21.46 8.68 3.19
C TYR A 410 -21.50 10.17 2.86
N ILE A 411 -20.34 10.82 2.73
CA ILE A 411 -20.24 12.24 2.35
C ILE A 411 -20.85 12.49 0.97
N ARG A 412 -20.60 11.61 -0.02
CA ARG A 412 -21.21 11.71 -1.36
C ARG A 412 -22.73 11.67 -1.26
N ARG A 413 -23.30 10.69 -0.55
CA ARG A 413 -24.75 10.54 -0.35
C ARG A 413 -25.39 11.74 0.35
N CYS A 414 -24.73 12.30 1.37
CA CYS A 414 -25.21 13.50 2.04
C CYS A 414 -25.22 14.71 1.09
N ARG A 415 -24.18 14.87 0.27
CA ARG A 415 -24.10 15.95 -0.72
C ARG A 415 -25.12 15.81 -1.85
N THR A 416 -25.37 14.60 -2.34
CA THR A 416 -26.37 14.36 -3.40
C THR A 416 -27.81 14.54 -2.91
N LYS A 417 -28.10 14.35 -1.62
CA LYS A 417 -29.42 14.69 -1.06
C LYS A 417 -29.70 16.20 -1.03
N SER A 418 -28.66 17.04 -1.02
CA SER A 418 -28.78 18.50 -1.02
C SER A 418 -28.68 19.13 -2.42
N ALA A 419 -28.28 18.37 -3.43
CA ALA A 419 -28.14 18.85 -4.80
C ALA A 419 -29.08 18.05 -5.71
N THR A 420 -30.11 18.71 -6.24
CA THR A 420 -30.93 18.21 -7.36
C THR A 420 -30.00 17.91 -8.53
N LEU A 421 -29.59 16.64 -8.67
CA LEU A 421 -28.60 16.22 -9.65
C LEU A 421 -29.25 16.09 -11.02
N VAL A 422 -28.85 16.98 -11.92
CA VAL A 422 -29.00 16.78 -13.36
C VAL A 422 -28.23 15.51 -13.73
N VAL A 423 -28.98 14.45 -14.02
CA VAL A 423 -28.46 13.20 -14.57
C VAL A 423 -28.01 13.47 -16.01
N GLY A 424 -26.82 13.02 -16.36
CA GLY A 424 -26.43 12.84 -17.76
C GLY A 424 -25.64 13.99 -18.37
N GLU A 425 -24.32 13.99 -18.14
CA GLU A 425 -23.41 14.38 -19.21
C GLU A 425 -22.24 13.39 -19.28
N PRO A 426 -22.09 12.63 -20.38
CA PRO A 426 -20.95 11.74 -20.63
C PRO A 426 -19.59 12.47 -20.56
N SER A 427 -19.60 13.79 -20.78
CA SER A 427 -18.44 14.68 -20.70
C SER A 427 -17.77 14.67 -19.31
N ARG A 428 -18.53 14.39 -18.24
CA ARG A 428 -18.05 14.44 -16.85
C ARG A 428 -16.92 13.44 -16.60
N TYR A 429 -17.05 12.22 -17.10
CA TYR A 429 -16.08 11.15 -16.88
C TYR A 429 -14.82 11.31 -17.75
N ALA A 430 -14.93 12.03 -18.87
CA ALA A 430 -13.80 12.41 -19.70
C ALA A 430 -13.07 13.67 -19.20
N SER A 431 -13.61 14.36 -18.19
CA SER A 431 -13.01 15.58 -17.63
C SER A 431 -11.74 15.31 -16.82
N VAL A 432 -10.81 16.27 -16.84
CA VAL A 432 -9.57 16.23 -16.04
C VAL A 432 -9.87 16.10 -14.54
N GLN A 433 -10.96 16.71 -14.06
CA GLN A 433 -11.35 16.66 -12.65
C GLN A 433 -11.81 15.27 -12.21
N PHE A 434 -12.22 14.38 -13.12
CA PHE A 434 -12.61 13.04 -12.71
C PHE A 434 -11.41 12.13 -12.42
N ASN A 435 -10.22 12.52 -12.88
CA ASN A 435 -8.99 11.72 -12.75
C ASN A 435 -8.42 11.70 -11.34
N ASP A 436 -7.62 10.66 -11.07
CA ASP A 436 -6.81 10.53 -9.85
C ASP A 436 -5.79 11.67 -9.75
N TRP A 437 -5.32 11.96 -8.54
CA TRP A 437 -4.49 13.15 -8.29
C TRP A 437 -3.20 13.15 -9.12
N LYS A 438 -2.62 11.96 -9.38
CA LYS A 438 -1.43 11.76 -10.23
C LYS A 438 -1.67 12.25 -11.65
N HIS A 439 -2.81 11.87 -12.22
CA HIS A 439 -3.21 12.25 -13.58
C HIS A 439 -3.62 13.72 -13.64
N ARG A 440 -4.27 14.25 -12.60
CA ARG A 440 -4.54 15.70 -12.50
C ARG A 440 -3.24 16.50 -12.51
N ALA A 441 -2.25 16.11 -11.71
CA ALA A 441 -0.96 16.78 -11.68
C ALA A 441 -0.27 16.76 -13.06
N MET A 442 -0.24 15.59 -13.72
CA MET A 442 0.28 15.45 -15.08
C MET A 442 -0.45 16.35 -16.08
N LEU A 443 -1.78 16.36 -16.06
CA LEU A 443 -2.60 17.14 -17.01
C LEU A 443 -2.55 18.64 -16.74
N ILE A 444 -2.42 19.06 -15.48
CA ILE A 444 -2.20 20.47 -15.12
C ILE A 444 -0.85 20.95 -15.66
N HIS A 445 0.21 20.15 -15.52
CA HIS A 445 1.52 20.46 -16.08
C HIS A 445 1.52 20.50 -17.62
N HIS A 446 0.58 19.82 -18.26
CA HIS A 446 0.42 19.83 -19.71
C HIS A 446 -0.30 21.09 -20.24
N GLY A 447 -0.75 21.99 -19.35
CA GLY A 447 -1.59 23.14 -19.68
C GLY A 447 -3.06 22.72 -19.84
N ARG A 448 -4.01 23.60 -19.50
CA ARG A 448 -5.44 23.38 -19.79
C ARG A 448 -5.56 23.19 -21.30
N ILE A 449 -5.80 21.97 -21.76
CA ILE A 449 -5.98 21.76 -23.18
C ILE A 449 -7.39 22.26 -23.52
N PRO A 450 -7.54 23.37 -24.26
CA PRO A 450 -8.86 23.82 -24.68
C PRO A 450 -9.33 22.86 -25.76
N THR A 451 -10.04 21.81 -25.36
CA THR A 451 -10.60 20.81 -26.27
C THR A 451 -12.05 21.14 -26.57
N THR A 452 -12.41 21.10 -27.84
CA THR A 452 -13.81 21.23 -28.27
C THR A 452 -14.63 19.96 -28.01
N HIS A 453 -14.00 18.80 -27.87
CA HIS A 453 -14.72 17.53 -27.67
C HIS A 453 -14.00 16.53 -26.73
N LEU A 454 -14.62 16.27 -25.57
CA LEU A 454 -14.23 15.23 -24.62
C LEU A 454 -15.19 14.04 -24.77
N SER A 455 -14.66 12.82 -24.88
CA SER A 455 -15.49 11.60 -24.98
C SER A 455 -14.90 10.42 -24.21
N GLY A 456 -15.77 9.47 -23.85
CA GLY A 456 -15.39 8.23 -23.19
C GLY A 456 -15.75 8.18 -21.70
N GLY A 457 -15.33 7.12 -21.04
CA GLY A 457 -15.68 6.84 -19.65
C GLY A 457 -17.02 6.13 -19.47
N THR A 458 -17.49 5.39 -20.49
CA THR A 458 -18.74 4.61 -20.40
C THR A 458 -18.71 3.62 -19.24
N MET A 459 -17.53 3.04 -18.98
CA MET A 459 -17.29 2.16 -17.82
C MET A 459 -17.62 2.84 -16.48
N TYR A 460 -17.29 4.13 -16.32
CA TYR A 460 -17.55 4.86 -15.08
C TYR A 460 -19.00 5.32 -14.98
N ALA A 461 -19.64 5.62 -16.12
CA ALA A 461 -21.08 5.86 -16.15
C ALA A 461 -21.83 4.61 -15.66
N LEU A 462 -21.49 3.43 -16.19
CA LEU A 462 -22.05 2.16 -15.77
C LEU A 462 -21.81 1.87 -14.28
N PHE A 463 -20.63 2.22 -13.75
CA PHE A 463 -20.33 2.05 -12.33
C PHE A 463 -21.10 2.99 -11.39
N ASP A 464 -21.49 4.17 -11.87
CA ASP A 464 -22.30 5.12 -11.11
C ASP A 464 -23.79 4.78 -11.19
N GLU A 465 -24.22 4.08 -12.25
CA GLU A 465 -25.56 3.49 -12.38
C GLU A 465 -25.73 2.26 -11.48
N ASP A 466 -24.87 1.25 -11.63
CA ASP A 466 -24.84 0.07 -10.75
C ASP A 466 -23.38 -0.25 -10.34
N PRO A 467 -23.02 -0.04 -9.06
CA PRO A 467 -21.69 -0.35 -8.55
C PRO A 467 -21.26 -1.82 -8.73
N LYS A 468 -22.20 -2.76 -8.89
CA LYS A 468 -21.91 -4.20 -9.06
C LYS A 468 -21.01 -4.48 -10.26
N TYR A 469 -21.05 -3.64 -11.29
CA TYR A 469 -20.21 -3.77 -12.48
C TYR A 469 -18.72 -3.53 -12.21
N ARG A 470 -18.33 -2.96 -11.06
CA ARG A 470 -16.92 -2.86 -10.68
C ARG A 470 -16.37 -4.20 -10.25
N LYS A 471 -15.35 -4.73 -10.93
CA LYS A 471 -14.71 -5.99 -10.50
C LYS A 471 -14.15 -5.93 -9.09
N LEU A 472 -13.56 -4.81 -8.69
CA LEU A 472 -12.99 -4.59 -7.36
C LEU A 472 -13.53 -3.29 -6.76
N GLN A 473 -14.53 -3.42 -5.88
CA GLN A 473 -15.28 -2.28 -5.34
C GLN A 473 -14.40 -1.22 -4.68
N LEU A 474 -13.36 -1.65 -3.97
CA LEU A 474 -12.53 -0.74 -3.19
C LEU A 474 -11.39 -0.10 -4.00
N PHE A 475 -11.10 -0.59 -5.21
CA PHE A 475 -10.02 -0.03 -6.04
C PHE A 475 -10.57 0.97 -7.06
N SER A 476 -9.96 2.14 -7.13
CA SER A 476 -10.08 3.02 -8.29
C SER A 476 -9.20 2.52 -9.41
N THR A 477 -9.78 2.34 -10.59
CA THR A 477 -9.09 1.92 -11.81
C THR A 477 -8.66 3.09 -12.69
N ARG A 478 -9.03 4.31 -12.30
CA ARG A 478 -8.83 5.54 -13.08
C ARG A 478 -7.36 5.80 -13.40
N GLY A 479 -6.45 5.42 -12.49
CA GLY A 479 -5.02 5.53 -12.69
C GLY A 479 -4.50 4.77 -13.91
N SER A 480 -5.10 3.65 -14.34
CA SER A 480 -4.62 2.94 -15.53
C SER A 480 -5.22 3.39 -16.85
N ASP A 481 -6.17 4.32 -16.81
CA ASP A 481 -6.86 4.71 -18.02
C ASP A 481 -5.90 5.37 -19.00
N CYS A 482 -6.05 5.00 -20.27
CA CYS A 482 -5.28 5.54 -21.36
C CYS A 482 -6.04 6.72 -21.95
N PHE A 483 -5.35 7.79 -22.30
CA PHE A 483 -5.96 8.92 -22.98
C PHE A 483 -5.42 9.04 -24.39
N VAL A 484 -6.31 9.17 -25.38
CA VAL A 484 -5.93 9.37 -26.78
C VAL A 484 -6.36 10.74 -27.25
N SER A 485 -5.37 11.54 -27.60
CA SER A 485 -5.50 12.90 -28.11
C SER A 485 -5.42 12.87 -29.64
N CYS A 486 -6.40 13.44 -30.33
CA CYS A 486 -6.43 13.57 -31.78
C CYS A 486 -6.05 15.00 -32.19
N LEU A 487 -4.99 15.13 -33.00
CA LEU A 487 -4.52 16.41 -33.50
C LEU A 487 -5.00 16.61 -34.95
N ASP A 488 -5.35 17.84 -35.31
CA ASP A 488 -5.58 18.23 -36.70
C ASP A 488 -4.27 18.38 -37.48
N GLN A 489 -4.34 18.78 -38.75
CA GLN A 489 -3.15 18.99 -39.59
C GLN A 489 -2.25 20.13 -39.07
N ASN A 490 -2.81 21.08 -38.31
CA ASN A 490 -2.09 22.21 -37.71
C ASN A 490 -1.49 21.86 -36.33
N GLY A 491 -1.71 20.63 -35.84
CA GLY A 491 -1.24 20.19 -34.52
C GLY A 491 -2.12 20.63 -33.36
N VAL A 492 -3.34 21.12 -33.62
CA VAL A 492 -4.32 21.54 -32.61
C VAL A 492 -5.12 20.34 -32.12
N LEU A 493 -5.32 20.23 -30.80
CA LEU A 493 -6.12 19.16 -30.20
C LEU A 493 -7.60 19.34 -30.51
N THR A 494 -8.17 18.44 -31.32
CA THR A 494 -9.60 18.48 -31.69
C THR A 494 -10.45 17.57 -30.82
N ARG A 495 -9.92 16.42 -30.41
CA ARG A 495 -10.65 15.44 -29.60
C ARG A 495 -9.74 14.77 -28.58
N HIS A 496 -10.26 14.57 -27.37
CA HIS A 496 -9.58 13.82 -26.33
C HIS A 496 -10.50 12.70 -25.82
N VAL A 497 -9.99 11.47 -25.86
CA VAL A 497 -10.75 10.26 -25.59
C VAL A 497 -10.15 9.55 -24.38
N ARG A 498 -10.95 9.32 -23.34
CA ARG A 498 -10.59 8.42 -22.24
C ARG A 498 -10.86 7.00 -22.66
N LEU A 499 -9.93 6.09 -22.40
CA LEU A 499 -10.07 4.66 -22.60
C LEU A 499 -9.81 3.93 -21.29
N SER A 500 -10.70 3.01 -20.92
CA SER A 500 -10.60 2.27 -19.66
C SER A 500 -10.34 0.78 -19.94
N LEU A 501 -9.62 0.10 -19.04
CA LEU A 501 -9.30 -1.33 -19.24
C LEU A 501 -10.52 -2.22 -18.94
N LEU A 502 -10.88 -3.07 -19.90
CA LEU A 502 -11.99 -4.02 -19.76
C LEU A 502 -11.80 -4.99 -18.58
N CYS A 503 -10.57 -5.22 -18.12
CA CYS A 503 -10.30 -6.09 -16.97
C CYS A 503 -10.83 -5.54 -15.63
N ALA A 504 -11.20 -4.26 -15.58
CA ALA A 504 -11.84 -3.61 -14.43
C ALA A 504 -13.36 -3.88 -14.34
N LEU A 505 -13.96 -4.32 -15.45
CA LEU A 505 -15.38 -4.61 -15.55
C LEU A 505 -15.69 -6.02 -15.05
N ASP A 506 -16.75 -6.14 -14.26
CA ASP A 506 -17.40 -7.41 -13.93
C ASP A 506 -18.58 -7.64 -14.87
N PHE A 507 -18.57 -8.77 -15.57
CA PHE A 507 -19.62 -9.13 -16.52
C PHE A 507 -20.88 -9.69 -15.82
N GLN A 508 -20.87 -9.86 -14.49
CA GLN A 508 -22.03 -10.31 -13.72
C GLN A 508 -22.62 -11.63 -14.25
N THR A 509 -21.77 -12.55 -14.70
CA THR A 509 -22.17 -13.79 -15.38
C THR A 509 -23.06 -14.72 -14.55
N SER A 510 -23.13 -14.52 -13.24
CA SER A 510 -23.95 -15.32 -12.32
C SER A 510 -25.38 -14.79 -12.14
N SER A 511 -25.70 -13.60 -12.62
CA SER A 511 -27.01 -12.96 -12.44
C SER A 511 -27.64 -12.64 -13.80
N ALA A 512 -28.62 -13.45 -14.23
CA ALA A 512 -29.20 -13.38 -15.57
C ALA A 512 -29.74 -11.98 -15.95
N GLY A 513 -30.31 -11.23 -15.00
CA GLY A 513 -30.84 -9.88 -15.23
C GLY A 513 -29.82 -8.74 -15.14
N ALA A 514 -28.57 -9.02 -14.76
CA ALA A 514 -27.51 -8.02 -14.67
C ALA A 514 -26.30 -8.36 -15.56
N ALA A 515 -26.31 -9.50 -16.24
CA ALA A 515 -25.18 -9.99 -17.02
C ALA A 515 -24.90 -9.11 -18.24
N ILE A 516 -23.62 -8.79 -18.45
CA ILE A 516 -23.13 -8.14 -19.67
C ILE A 516 -22.72 -9.24 -20.64
N LEU A 517 -23.33 -9.29 -21.82
CA LEU A 517 -22.98 -10.28 -22.83
C LEU A 517 -21.89 -9.76 -23.78
N THR A 518 -21.08 -10.65 -24.33
CA THR A 518 -20.15 -10.28 -25.42
C THR A 518 -20.86 -10.45 -26.75
N CYS A 519 -20.82 -9.43 -27.61
CA CYS A 519 -21.40 -9.50 -28.94
C CYS A 519 -20.73 -10.63 -29.75
N PRO A 520 -21.51 -11.53 -30.40
CA PRO A 520 -20.96 -12.60 -31.21
C PRO A 520 -20.36 -12.10 -32.54
N GLN A 521 -20.76 -10.90 -33.00
CA GLN A 521 -20.24 -10.32 -34.23
C GLN A 521 -18.86 -9.68 -34.00
N HIS A 522 -17.96 -9.87 -34.97
CA HIS A 522 -16.62 -9.32 -34.93
C HIS A 522 -16.60 -7.89 -35.51
N HIS A 523 -16.34 -6.88 -34.70
CA HIS A 523 -16.28 -5.49 -35.15
C HIS A 523 -14.86 -5.13 -35.61
N ALA A 524 -14.51 -5.52 -36.83
CA ALA A 524 -13.18 -5.26 -37.42
C ALA A 524 -12.90 -3.76 -37.68
N ASN A 525 -13.93 -2.92 -37.68
CA ASN A 525 -13.83 -1.50 -38.00
C ASN A 525 -13.73 -0.61 -36.74
N THR A 526 -13.63 -1.19 -35.54
CA THR A 526 -13.51 -0.43 -34.29
C THR A 526 -12.17 -0.70 -33.61
N VAL A 527 -11.49 0.36 -33.17
CA VAL A 527 -10.19 0.27 -32.47
C VAL A 527 -10.33 -0.12 -31.00
N VAL A 528 -11.47 0.24 -30.39
CA VAL A 528 -11.75 0.09 -28.97
C VAL A 528 -13.10 -0.59 -28.76
N CYS A 529 -13.21 -1.35 -27.69
CA CYS A 529 -14.46 -1.96 -27.27
C CYS A 529 -15.49 -0.89 -26.92
N ARG A 530 -16.77 -1.25 -27.03
CA ARG A 530 -17.91 -0.40 -26.65
C ARG A 530 -18.94 -1.19 -25.88
N ILE A 531 -19.65 -0.52 -24.98
CA ILE A 531 -20.83 -1.06 -24.31
C ILE A 531 -22.04 -0.32 -24.87
N ASP A 532 -23.04 -1.08 -25.28
CA ASP A 532 -24.33 -0.57 -25.73
C ASP A 532 -25.47 -1.48 -25.25
N ASP A 533 -26.72 -1.03 -25.35
CA ASP A 533 -27.91 -1.82 -25.03
C ASP A 533 -28.35 -2.75 -26.17
N HIS A 534 -27.77 -2.57 -27.37
CA HIS A 534 -28.10 -3.33 -28.57
C HIS A 534 -27.10 -4.46 -28.87
N MET A 535 -27.61 -5.66 -29.15
CA MET A 535 -26.79 -6.77 -29.66
C MET A 535 -26.93 -6.88 -31.18
N CYS A 536 -25.80 -6.84 -31.90
CA CYS A 536 -25.81 -6.93 -33.36
C CYS A 536 -26.34 -8.30 -33.84
N GLY A 537 -27.29 -8.26 -34.78
CA GLY A 537 -27.85 -9.45 -35.43
C GLY A 537 -29.07 -10.08 -34.74
N ILE A 538 -29.56 -9.53 -33.63
CA ILE A 538 -30.79 -9.98 -32.97
C ILE A 538 -31.77 -8.81 -32.92
N LEU A 539 -32.84 -8.86 -33.72
CA LEU A 539 -33.84 -7.79 -33.87
C LEU A 539 -34.79 -7.62 -32.68
N ASN A 540 -34.75 -8.52 -31.69
CA ASN A 540 -35.51 -8.43 -30.45
C ASN A 540 -34.69 -9.07 -29.33
N LEU A 541 -33.98 -8.26 -28.53
CA LEU A 541 -33.44 -8.78 -27.28
C LEU A 541 -34.60 -9.12 -26.34
N SER A 542 -34.49 -10.26 -25.67
CA SER A 542 -35.31 -10.57 -24.50
C SER A 542 -35.31 -9.35 -23.55
N PRO A 543 -36.44 -8.97 -22.93
CA PRO A 543 -36.57 -7.80 -22.05
C PRO A 543 -35.74 -7.89 -20.75
N GLN A 544 -34.80 -8.83 -20.64
CA GLN A 544 -33.95 -9.09 -19.48
C GLN A 544 -32.47 -8.70 -19.69
N LEU A 545 -32.12 -8.15 -20.86
CA LEU A 545 -30.73 -7.88 -21.24
C LEU A 545 -30.46 -6.38 -21.29
N ASN A 546 -29.64 -5.88 -20.35
CA ASN A 546 -29.38 -4.44 -20.22
C ASN A 546 -28.16 -3.97 -21.02
N TYR A 547 -27.11 -4.80 -21.19
CA TYR A 547 -25.83 -4.36 -21.77
C TYR A 547 -25.10 -5.45 -22.59
N CYS A 548 -24.47 -5.03 -23.68
CA CYS A 548 -23.62 -5.85 -24.56
C CYS A 548 -22.26 -5.18 -24.81
N VAL A 549 -21.16 -5.95 -24.73
CA VAL A 549 -19.80 -5.53 -25.08
C VAL A 549 -19.49 -5.91 -26.52
N HIS A 550 -19.27 -4.91 -27.36
CA HIS A 550 -18.77 -5.03 -28.72
C HIS A 550 -17.25 -5.03 -28.70
N ARG A 551 -16.63 -6.15 -29.06
CA ARG A 551 -15.16 -6.26 -29.09
C ARG A 551 -14.57 -5.58 -30.32
N SER A 552 -13.50 -4.82 -30.11
CA SER A 552 -12.71 -4.21 -31.18
C SER A 552 -11.89 -5.19 -32.00
N ALA A 553 -11.40 -4.68 -33.14
CA ALA A 553 -10.40 -5.34 -33.96
C ALA A 553 -9.18 -5.79 -33.16
N ALA A 554 -8.61 -6.94 -33.56
CA ALA A 554 -7.39 -7.52 -33.00
C ALA A 554 -7.40 -7.67 -31.46
N ASN A 555 -8.57 -7.89 -30.84
CA ASN A 555 -8.74 -8.15 -29.40
C ASN A 555 -8.20 -7.06 -28.46
N SER A 556 -8.21 -5.78 -28.88
CA SER A 556 -7.90 -4.67 -27.96
C SER A 556 -8.81 -4.73 -26.72
N ARG A 557 -8.22 -4.49 -25.53
CA ARG A 557 -8.92 -4.54 -24.23
C ARG A 557 -9.38 -3.18 -23.74
N TRP A 558 -9.22 -2.14 -24.54
CA TRP A 558 -9.63 -0.78 -24.19
C TRP A 558 -11.09 -0.56 -24.49
N LEU A 559 -11.84 -0.09 -23.51
CA LEU A 559 -13.24 0.29 -23.58
C LEU A 559 -13.36 1.81 -23.64
N LEU A 560 -14.24 2.31 -24.51
CA LEU A 560 -14.48 3.74 -24.70
C LEU A 560 -15.02 4.42 -23.44
#